data_AF-A0A0D0DRQ3-F1
#
_entry.id   AF-A0A0D0DRQ3-F1
#
_cell.length_a   1.000
_cell.length_b   1.000
_cell.length_c   1.000
_cell.angle_alpha   90.00
_cell.angle_beta   90.00
_cell.angle_gamma   90.00
#
_symmetry.space_group_name_H-M   'P 1'
#
loop_
_entity.id
_entity.type
_entity.pdbx_description
1 polymer ?
#
loop_
_entity_poly.entity_id
_entity_poly.type
_entity_poly.pdbx_seq_one_letter_code
_entity_poly.pdbx_strand_id
1 'polypeptide(L)'
;MFYYISFLRPPPLQASIAPSEPILITPQICNDLRTEYFQNTVDIYYSWSLDSPKQNSSVITKPVKLTSWRSNNAYKEISVPRPQNLRDGQSWRLVLSCGMTRKDQVVALDEQNLGSTPFAVVSMPVTFTTQPQKGSKQEQIGRSYFWRASLQETPVIFDIMEQTSFDLDKVRIRVLGSDTQ
;
A
#
# COMPACT_ATOMS: atom_id res chain seq x y z
N MET A 1 1.86 15.51 -14.22
CA MET A 1 1.88 14.04 -14.12
C MET A 1 2.20 13.69 -12.69
N PHE A 2 1.49 12.76 -12.08
CA PHE A 2 1.69 12.39 -10.69
C PHE A 2 2.59 11.16 -10.58
N TYR A 3 3.34 11.08 -9.49
CA TYR A 3 4.14 9.90 -9.17
C TYR A 3 3.53 9.21 -7.95
N TYR A 4 3.65 7.89 -7.93
CA TYR A 4 3.04 7.04 -6.92
C TYR A 4 4.09 6.11 -6.35
N ILE A 5 4.05 5.94 -5.04
CA ILE A 5 4.65 4.75 -4.44
C ILE A 5 3.73 3.56 -4.80
N SER A 6 4.31 2.45 -5.21
CA SER A 6 3.63 1.18 -5.43
C SER A 6 4.49 0.03 -4.92
N PHE A 7 3.89 -1.15 -4.79
CA PHE A 7 4.62 -2.37 -4.50
C PHE A 7 4.82 -3.17 -5.79
N LEU A 8 6.06 -3.29 -6.24
CA LEU A 8 6.40 -4.27 -7.28
C LEU A 8 6.36 -5.69 -6.72
N ARG A 9 6.82 -5.85 -5.47
CA ARG A 9 6.57 -7.02 -4.65
C ARG A 9 5.86 -6.55 -3.38
N PRO A 10 4.53 -6.80 -3.25
CA PRO A 10 3.80 -6.44 -2.04
C PRO A 10 4.19 -7.35 -0.87
N PRO A 11 3.88 -6.94 0.38
CA PRO A 11 4.02 -7.83 1.52
C PRO A 11 3.17 -9.10 1.33
N PRO A 12 3.51 -10.20 2.01
CA PRO A 12 2.75 -11.44 1.91
C PRO A 12 1.35 -11.28 2.53
N LEU A 13 0.40 -12.14 2.15
CA LEU A 13 -0.91 -12.20 2.82
C LEU A 13 -0.81 -12.67 4.27
N GLN A 14 0.16 -13.53 4.56
CA GLN A 14 0.43 -14.04 5.90
C GLN A 14 1.93 -13.92 6.21
N ALA A 15 2.24 -13.55 7.45
CA ALA A 15 3.61 -13.45 7.93
C ALA A 15 3.74 -14.13 9.30
N SER A 16 4.90 -14.74 9.56
CA SER A 16 5.19 -15.25 10.89
C SER A 16 5.27 -14.13 11.91
N ILE A 17 4.73 -14.36 13.10
CA ILE A 17 4.92 -13.49 14.28
C ILE A 17 6.37 -13.55 14.76
N ALA A 18 7.08 -14.65 14.47
CA ALA A 18 8.47 -14.81 14.89
C ALA A 18 9.37 -13.73 14.22
N PRO A 19 10.24 -13.05 14.99
CA PRO A 19 11.10 -12.00 14.46
C PRO A 19 12.13 -12.46 13.41
N SER A 20 12.45 -13.75 13.36
CA SER A 20 13.50 -14.33 12.52
C SER A 20 13.22 -14.30 11.02
N GLU A 21 11.94 -14.27 10.63
CA GLU A 21 11.58 -14.19 9.21
C GLU A 21 11.44 -12.72 8.80
N PRO A 22 12.05 -12.20 7.74
CA PRO A 22 11.82 -10.81 7.35
C PRO A 22 10.48 -10.61 6.61
N ILE A 23 9.85 -9.45 6.75
CA ILE A 23 8.80 -9.01 5.81
C ILE A 23 9.51 -8.32 4.66
N LEU A 24 9.52 -8.95 3.49
CA LEU A 24 10.21 -8.44 2.31
C LEU A 24 9.21 -7.76 1.38
N ILE A 25 9.59 -6.57 0.90
CA ILE A 25 8.85 -5.83 -0.11
C ILE A 25 9.80 -5.27 -1.17
N THR A 26 9.25 -4.85 -2.30
CA THR A 26 9.99 -4.05 -3.29
C THR A 26 9.16 -2.81 -3.63
N PRO A 27 9.47 -1.63 -3.05
CA PRO A 27 8.79 -0.40 -3.40
C PRO A 27 9.24 0.07 -4.79
N GLN A 28 8.35 0.76 -5.48
CA GLN A 28 8.62 1.42 -6.76
C GLN A 28 8.00 2.81 -6.72
N ILE A 29 8.68 3.80 -7.31
CA ILE A 29 8.09 5.13 -7.54
C ILE A 29 8.06 5.42 -9.05
N CYS A 30 6.86 5.44 -9.62
CA CYS A 30 6.65 5.67 -11.04
C CYS A 30 5.40 6.53 -11.29
N ASN A 31 5.26 7.04 -12.50
CA ASN A 31 4.11 7.83 -12.90
C ASN A 31 2.83 6.98 -13.02
N ASP A 32 1.69 7.64 -13.27
CA ASP A 32 0.36 7.03 -13.46
C ASP A 32 0.39 5.79 -14.39
N LEU A 33 1.15 5.89 -15.49
CA LEU A 33 1.24 4.86 -16.53
C LEU A 33 2.34 3.82 -16.27
N ARG A 34 3.11 3.96 -15.19
CA ARG A 34 4.31 3.15 -14.86
C ARG A 34 5.36 3.10 -15.98
N THR A 35 5.43 4.14 -16.80
CA THR A 35 6.40 4.28 -17.90
C THR A 35 7.66 5.01 -17.48
N GLU A 36 7.58 5.87 -16.46
CA GLU A 36 8.68 6.74 -16.05
C GLU A 36 8.92 6.64 -14.54
N TYR A 37 10.20 6.50 -14.17
CA TYR A 37 10.62 6.55 -12.78
C TYR A 37 10.66 7.98 -12.25
N PHE A 38 10.37 8.13 -10.96
CA PHE A 38 10.65 9.36 -10.25
C PHE A 38 12.16 9.57 -10.16
N GLN A 39 12.65 10.67 -10.72
CA GLN A 39 14.09 10.93 -10.89
C GLN A 39 14.76 11.51 -9.65
N ASN A 40 13.99 12.21 -8.81
CA ASN A 40 14.52 12.85 -7.61
C ASN A 40 14.78 11.82 -6.51
N THR A 41 15.69 12.17 -5.60
CA THR A 41 15.88 11.40 -4.36
C THR A 41 14.82 11.82 -3.35
N VAL A 42 14.15 10.83 -2.75
CA VAL A 42 13.15 11.07 -1.70
C VAL A 42 13.21 9.96 -0.66
N ASP A 43 12.92 10.27 0.59
CA ASP A 43 12.84 9.26 1.65
C ASP A 43 11.49 8.57 1.63
N ILE A 44 11.50 7.24 1.72
CA ILE A 44 10.31 6.43 1.92
C ILE A 44 10.21 6.09 3.40
N TYR A 45 9.09 6.42 4.01
CA TYR A 45 8.72 6.08 5.38
C TYR A 45 7.71 4.94 5.37
N TYR A 46 7.69 4.15 6.45
CA TYR A 46 6.68 3.12 6.66
C TYR A 46 5.88 3.36 7.94
N SER A 47 4.63 2.90 7.95
CA SER A 47 3.78 2.78 9.13
C SER A 47 2.95 1.50 9.05
N TRP A 48 2.56 0.96 10.20
CA TRP A 48 1.61 -0.15 10.30
C TRP A 48 0.26 0.37 10.79
N SER A 49 -0.79 0.10 10.03
CA SER A 49 -2.18 0.39 10.40
C SER A 49 -2.89 -0.90 10.78
N LEU A 50 -3.46 -0.97 11.98
CA LEU A 50 -4.18 -2.15 12.45
C LEU A 50 -5.47 -2.30 11.64
N ASP A 51 -5.63 -3.47 11.02
CA ASP A 51 -6.83 -3.82 10.28
C ASP A 51 -7.87 -4.34 11.28
N SER A 52 -8.67 -3.41 11.83
CA SER A 52 -9.69 -3.72 12.84
C SER A 52 -11.09 -3.53 12.25
N PRO A 53 -11.99 -4.53 12.36
CA PRO A 53 -13.39 -4.38 11.97
C PRO A 53 -14.16 -3.41 12.90
N LYS A 54 -13.63 -3.12 14.09
CA LYS A 54 -14.19 -2.13 15.01
C LYS A 54 -13.68 -0.74 14.60
N GLN A 55 -14.52 0.01 13.88
CA GLN A 55 -14.23 1.33 13.29
C GLN A 55 -13.77 2.43 14.28
N ASN A 56 -13.88 2.19 15.60
CA ASN A 56 -13.70 3.23 16.61
C ASN A 56 -12.24 3.44 17.09
N SER A 57 -11.27 2.68 16.58
CA SER A 57 -9.85 2.91 16.90
C SER A 57 -8.94 2.62 15.71
N SER A 58 -8.53 3.67 14.98
CA SER A 58 -7.45 3.53 14.00
C SER A 58 -6.11 3.54 14.72
N VAL A 59 -5.60 2.35 15.03
CA VAL A 59 -4.24 2.21 15.58
C VAL A 59 -3.28 2.24 14.42
N ILE A 60 -2.50 3.32 14.32
CA ILE A 60 -1.44 3.46 13.31
C ILE A 60 -0.13 3.86 13.98
N THR A 61 0.95 3.17 13.63
CA THR A 61 2.28 3.47 14.18
C THR A 61 2.76 4.84 13.68
N LYS A 62 3.76 5.40 14.37
CA LYS A 62 4.45 6.59 13.87
C LYS A 62 5.23 6.22 12.59
N PRO A 63 5.32 7.12 11.60
CA PRO A 63 6.21 6.93 10.45
C PRO A 63 7.66 6.76 10.88
N VAL A 64 8.33 5.77 10.28
CA VAL A 64 9.76 5.52 10.46
C VAL A 64 10.42 5.44 9.08
N LYS A 65 11.59 6.05 8.91
CA LYS A 65 12.32 6.02 7.64
C LYS A 65 12.68 4.58 7.30
N LEU A 66 12.27 4.13 6.12
CA LEU A 66 12.55 2.79 5.61
C LEU A 66 13.80 2.81 4.72
N THR A 67 13.85 3.71 3.75
CA THR A 67 14.94 3.83 2.78
C THR A 67 14.92 5.20 2.08
N SER A 68 15.95 5.50 1.30
CA SER A 68 15.95 6.62 0.35
C SER A 68 15.80 6.08 -1.08
N TRP A 69 14.74 6.50 -1.77
CA TRP A 69 14.51 6.21 -3.17
C TRP A 69 15.54 6.91 -4.06
N ARG A 70 16.06 6.17 -5.02
CA ARG A 70 16.85 6.63 -6.16
C ARG A 70 16.50 5.70 -7.32
N SER A 71 16.42 6.20 -8.55
CA SER A 71 16.04 5.39 -9.72
C SER A 71 16.98 4.18 -9.92
N ASN A 72 18.26 4.30 -9.58
CA ASN A 72 19.23 3.20 -9.62
C ASN A 72 19.00 2.09 -8.57
N ASN A 73 18.28 2.40 -7.49
CA ASN A 73 17.88 1.47 -6.44
C ASN A 73 16.48 0.90 -6.68
N ALA A 74 15.84 1.22 -7.81
CA ALA A 74 14.62 0.56 -8.22
C ALA A 74 14.83 -0.96 -8.20
N TYR A 75 13.77 -1.72 -7.92
CA TYR A 75 13.79 -3.19 -7.84
C TYR A 75 14.55 -3.78 -6.65
N LYS A 76 15.18 -2.97 -5.80
CA LYS A 76 15.85 -3.47 -4.58
C LYS A 76 14.81 -3.95 -3.57
N GLU A 77 14.95 -5.20 -3.15
CA GLU A 77 14.18 -5.76 -2.06
C GLU A 77 14.65 -5.23 -0.71
N ILE A 78 13.71 -4.91 0.17
CA ILE A 78 13.97 -4.35 1.49
C ILE A 78 13.14 -5.07 2.55
N SER A 79 13.75 -5.25 3.73
CA SER A 79 13.09 -5.80 4.91
C SER A 79 12.39 -4.70 5.68
N VAL A 80 11.12 -4.92 6.02
CA VAL A 80 10.30 -4.02 6.82
C VAL A 80 10.17 -4.57 8.23
N PRO A 81 10.50 -3.79 9.28
CA PRO A 81 10.26 -4.21 10.65
C PRO A 81 8.78 -4.40 10.93
N ARG A 82 8.44 -5.42 11.73
CA ARG A 82 7.07 -5.72 12.16
C ARG A 82 6.50 -4.64 13.09
N PRO A 83 5.17 -4.56 13.23
CA PRO A 83 4.57 -3.86 14.35
C PRO A 83 4.95 -4.55 15.67
N GLN A 84 5.02 -3.77 16.76
CA GLN A 84 5.31 -4.30 18.10
C GLN A 84 4.06 -4.96 18.70
N ASN A 85 4.27 -5.90 19.63
CA ASN A 85 3.20 -6.57 20.39
C ASN A 85 2.18 -7.31 19.51
N LEU A 86 2.66 -7.97 18.46
CA LEU A 86 1.85 -8.82 17.59
C LEU A 86 1.18 -9.96 18.37
N ARG A 87 -0.09 -10.20 18.08
CA ARG A 87 -0.86 -11.36 18.54
C ARG A 87 -1.24 -12.24 17.35
N ASP A 88 -1.39 -13.53 17.62
CA ASP A 88 -1.83 -14.51 16.63
C ASP A 88 -3.20 -14.13 16.05
N GLY A 89 -3.28 -14.16 14.72
CA GLY A 89 -4.46 -13.78 13.95
C GLY A 89 -4.67 -12.28 13.74
N GLN A 90 -3.76 -11.40 14.22
CA GLN A 90 -3.90 -9.96 13.96
C GLN A 90 -3.53 -9.60 12.53
N SER A 91 -4.36 -8.76 11.92
CA SER A 91 -4.12 -8.23 10.58
C SER A 91 -3.65 -6.78 10.65
N TRP A 92 -2.62 -6.45 9.87
CA TRP A 92 -2.12 -5.09 9.73
C TRP A 92 -1.88 -4.75 8.27
N ARG A 93 -2.07 -3.48 7.90
CA ARG A 93 -1.74 -2.95 6.58
C ARG A 93 -0.45 -2.16 6.65
N LEU A 94 0.44 -2.38 5.68
CA LEU A 94 1.66 -1.62 5.53
C LEU A 94 1.37 -0.35 4.73
N VAL A 95 1.70 0.81 5.30
CA VAL A 95 1.60 2.10 4.63
C VAL A 95 3.00 2.57 4.27
N LEU A 96 3.20 3.00 3.02
CA LEU A 96 4.41 3.70 2.57
C LEU A 96 4.06 5.13 2.15
N SER A 97 4.86 6.10 2.58
CA SER A 97 4.69 7.54 2.28
C SER A 97 6.05 8.23 2.09
N CYS A 98 6.05 9.42 1.47
CA CYS A 98 7.24 10.27 1.37
C CYS A 98 7.38 11.29 2.51
N GLY A 99 6.52 11.22 3.53
CA GLY A 99 6.51 12.17 4.64
C GLY A 99 6.45 11.52 6.02
N MET A 100 6.79 12.32 7.03
CA MET A 100 7.02 11.89 8.42
C MET A 100 5.77 11.95 9.30
N THR A 101 4.67 12.48 8.78
CA THR A 101 3.42 12.68 9.51
C THR A 101 2.35 11.70 9.06
N ARG A 102 1.30 11.55 9.86
CA ARG A 102 0.12 10.77 9.46
C ARG A 102 -0.66 11.43 8.32
N LYS A 103 -0.52 12.75 8.13
CA LYS A 103 -1.18 13.46 7.03
C LYS A 103 -0.58 13.05 5.69
N ASP A 104 0.74 12.83 5.65
CA ASP A 104 1.48 12.41 4.45
C ASP A 104 1.11 11.00 3.95
N GLN A 105 0.28 10.28 4.69
CA GLN A 105 -0.23 8.95 4.34
C GLN A 105 -1.58 9.00 3.61
N VAL A 106 -2.21 10.18 3.56
CA VAL A 106 -3.48 10.42 2.88
C VAL A 106 -3.23 11.52 1.83
N VAL A 107 -3.65 11.27 0.59
CA VAL A 107 -3.45 12.22 -0.51
C VAL A 107 -4.48 13.35 -0.39
N ALA A 108 -4.00 14.56 -0.12
CA ALA A 108 -4.79 15.78 0.00
C ALA A 108 -5.13 16.36 -1.38
N LEU A 109 -6.35 16.17 -1.87
CA LEU A 109 -6.74 16.65 -3.21
C LEU A 109 -6.96 18.18 -3.27
N ASP A 110 -6.99 18.86 -2.13
CA ASP A 110 -7.17 20.30 -1.98
C ASP A 110 -5.85 21.08 -1.79
N GLU A 111 -4.69 20.42 -1.81
CA GLU A 111 -3.39 21.07 -1.62
C GLU A 111 -2.90 21.82 -2.87
N GLN A 112 -2.40 23.05 -2.68
CA GLN A 112 -1.83 23.86 -3.76
C GLN A 112 -0.61 23.21 -4.43
N ASN A 113 0.14 22.38 -3.68
CA ASN A 113 1.35 21.70 -4.15
C ASN A 113 1.10 20.20 -4.39
N LEU A 114 -0.13 19.83 -4.76
CA LEU A 114 -0.50 18.46 -5.09
C LEU A 114 0.47 17.89 -6.13
N GLY A 115 1.06 16.73 -5.83
CA GLY A 115 2.02 16.05 -6.70
C GLY A 115 3.48 16.49 -6.55
N SER A 116 3.79 17.40 -5.63
CA SER A 116 5.17 17.76 -5.30
C SER A 116 5.98 16.59 -4.72
N THR A 117 5.30 15.64 -4.08
CA THR A 117 5.87 14.37 -3.60
C THR A 117 5.07 13.19 -4.12
N PRO A 118 5.70 12.01 -4.31
CA PRO A 118 4.99 10.81 -4.70
C PRO A 118 3.89 10.40 -3.70
N PHE A 119 2.75 9.97 -4.23
CA PHE A 119 1.58 9.60 -3.42
C PHE A 119 1.78 8.28 -2.68
N ALA A 120 1.26 8.25 -1.45
CA ALA A 120 1.35 7.11 -0.54
C ALA A 120 0.58 5.88 -1.04
N VAL A 121 0.93 4.71 -0.51
CA VAL A 121 0.28 3.43 -0.81
C VAL A 121 0.06 2.63 0.46
N VAL A 122 -1.03 1.87 0.50
CA VAL A 122 -1.39 0.94 1.56
C VAL A 122 -1.45 -0.47 0.99
N SER A 123 -0.85 -1.45 1.66
CA SER A 123 -0.97 -2.85 1.25
C SER A 123 -2.37 -3.41 1.57
N MET A 124 -2.70 -4.57 1.01
CA MET A 124 -3.77 -5.38 1.58
C MET A 124 -3.35 -5.89 2.97
N PRO A 125 -4.33 -6.29 3.82
CA PRO A 125 -4.03 -6.79 5.16
C PRO A 125 -3.03 -7.96 5.12
N VAL A 126 -2.04 -7.88 6.01
CA VAL A 126 -1.08 -8.94 6.32
C VAL A 126 -1.52 -9.56 7.63
N THR A 127 -1.94 -10.82 7.59
CA THR A 127 -2.30 -11.57 8.78
C THR A 127 -1.04 -12.14 9.43
N PHE A 128 -0.79 -11.77 10.67
CA PHE A 128 0.31 -12.28 11.45
C PHE A 128 -0.11 -13.54 12.20
N THR A 129 0.61 -14.64 11.99
CA THR A 129 0.31 -15.91 12.64
C THR A 129 1.56 -16.69 13.04
N THR A 130 1.44 -17.66 13.95
CA THR A 130 2.52 -18.57 14.32
C THR A 130 2.92 -19.54 13.20
N GLN A 131 1.99 -19.90 12.33
CA GLN A 131 2.20 -20.86 11.23
C GLN A 131 1.66 -20.28 9.92
N PRO A 132 2.41 -19.39 9.24
CA PRO A 132 1.95 -18.77 8.01
C PRO A 132 1.83 -19.82 6.91
N GLN A 133 0.69 -19.82 6.22
CA GLN A 133 0.52 -20.61 5.01
C GLN A 133 1.12 -19.87 3.82
N LYS A 134 1.71 -20.65 2.90
CA LYS A 134 2.20 -20.12 1.63
C LYS A 134 0.99 -19.78 0.74
N GLY A 135 0.50 -18.56 0.89
CA GLY A 135 -0.67 -18.04 0.17
C GLY A 135 -0.35 -17.50 -1.22
N SER A 136 -1.40 -17.09 -1.93
CA SER A 136 -1.28 -16.29 -3.15
C SER A 136 -0.60 -14.94 -2.87
N LYS A 137 -0.05 -14.32 -3.92
CA LYS A 137 0.49 -12.96 -3.81
C LYS A 137 -0.67 -11.98 -3.59
N GLN A 138 -0.40 -10.87 -2.90
CA GLN A 138 -1.36 -9.76 -2.89
C GLN A 138 -1.45 -9.18 -4.30
N GLU A 139 -2.68 -8.99 -4.79
CA GLU A 139 -2.95 -8.43 -6.12
C GLU A 139 -3.66 -7.08 -6.07
N GLN A 140 -3.80 -6.52 -4.87
CA GLN A 140 -4.48 -5.25 -4.65
C GLN A 140 -3.64 -4.37 -3.74
N ILE A 141 -3.87 -3.06 -3.85
CA ILE A 141 -3.35 -2.03 -2.96
C ILE A 141 -4.45 -1.03 -2.67
N GLY A 142 -4.33 -0.28 -1.57
CA GLY A 142 -5.20 0.82 -1.22
C GLY A 142 -4.49 2.16 -1.35
N ARG A 143 -5.26 3.22 -1.59
CA ARG A 143 -4.86 4.61 -1.41
C ARG A 143 -5.99 5.37 -0.74
N SER A 144 -5.64 6.11 0.30
CA SER A 144 -6.57 6.99 0.98
C SER A 144 -6.40 8.40 0.42
N TYR A 145 -7.52 9.01 0.07
CA TYR A 145 -7.60 10.39 -0.39
C TYR A 145 -8.45 11.16 0.61
N PHE A 146 -8.16 12.45 0.76
CA PHE A 146 -9.12 13.35 1.36
C PHE A 146 -9.35 14.56 0.48
N TRP A 147 -10.57 15.08 0.56
CA TRP A 147 -10.97 16.28 -0.13
C TRP A 147 -11.80 17.15 0.81
N ARG A 148 -11.64 18.45 0.67
CA ARG A 148 -12.41 19.45 1.38
C ARG A 148 -12.91 20.48 0.37
N ALA A 149 -14.22 20.69 0.28
CA ALA A 149 -14.79 21.64 -0.68
C ALA A 149 -14.56 23.10 -0.26
N SER A 150 -14.58 23.38 1.05
CA SER A 150 -14.30 24.70 1.62
C SER A 150 -13.56 24.58 2.96
N LEU A 151 -12.73 25.57 3.33
CA LEU A 151 -11.91 25.54 4.56
C LEU A 151 -12.71 25.32 5.86
N GLN A 152 -14.02 25.53 5.82
CA GLN A 152 -14.93 25.42 6.96
C GLN A 152 -15.59 24.03 7.05
N GLU A 153 -15.43 23.18 6.03
CA GLU A 153 -16.03 21.85 5.98
C GLU A 153 -15.10 20.76 6.51
N THR A 154 -15.75 19.75 7.10
CA THR A 154 -15.09 18.50 7.48
C THR A 154 -14.56 17.81 6.23
N PRO A 155 -13.26 17.45 6.17
CA PRO A 155 -12.72 16.74 5.02
C PRO A 155 -13.39 15.37 4.89
N VAL A 156 -13.74 15.01 3.67
CA VAL A 156 -14.21 13.67 3.32
C VAL A 156 -12.98 12.82 3.03
N ILE A 157 -12.84 11.70 3.72
CA ILE A 157 -11.80 10.70 3.47
C ILE A 157 -12.45 9.54 2.72
N PHE A 158 -11.84 9.10 1.62
CA PHE A 158 -12.28 7.94 0.88
C PHE A 158 -11.08 7.08 0.48
N ASP A 159 -11.30 5.76 0.46
CA ASP A 159 -10.30 4.78 0.12
C ASP A 159 -10.58 4.21 -1.27
N ILE A 160 -9.58 4.21 -2.13
CA ILE A 160 -9.60 3.55 -3.43
C ILE A 160 -8.77 2.28 -3.33
N MET A 161 -9.32 1.17 -3.83
CA MET A 161 -8.62 -0.08 -3.99
C MET A 161 -8.24 -0.27 -5.46
N GLU A 162 -6.96 -0.48 -5.73
CA GLU A 162 -6.40 -0.66 -7.07
C GLU A 162 -5.91 -2.10 -7.23
N GLN A 163 -6.11 -2.68 -8.41
CA GLN A 163 -5.54 -3.98 -8.75
C GLN A 163 -4.12 -3.81 -9.32
N THR A 164 -3.16 -4.54 -8.77
CA THR A 164 -1.74 -4.43 -9.18
C THR A 164 -1.40 -5.27 -10.40
N SER A 165 -2.18 -6.32 -10.66
CA SER A 165 -2.08 -7.21 -11.82
C SER A 165 -3.19 -6.91 -12.84
N PHE A 166 -2.81 -6.82 -14.12
CA PHE A 166 -3.74 -6.97 -15.24
C PHE A 166 -3.46 -8.34 -15.86
N ASP A 167 -4.38 -9.28 -15.68
CA ASP A 167 -4.37 -10.57 -16.36
C ASP A 167 -5.07 -10.39 -17.72
N LEU A 168 -4.31 -10.00 -18.74
CA LEU A 168 -4.85 -9.84 -20.10
C LEU A 168 -5.33 -11.18 -20.70
N ASP A 169 -4.94 -12.32 -20.09
CA ASP A 169 -5.22 -13.66 -20.60
C ASP A 169 -6.54 -14.27 -20.10
N LYS A 170 -7.32 -13.53 -19.27
CA LYS A 170 -8.59 -14.01 -18.71
C LYS A 170 -9.85 -13.57 -19.46
N VAL A 171 -9.76 -13.20 -20.73
CA VAL A 171 -10.96 -13.18 -21.60
C VAL A 171 -11.31 -14.62 -22.01
N ARG A 172 -11.74 -15.45 -21.05
CA ARG A 172 -12.56 -16.61 -21.40
C ARG A 172 -13.96 -16.11 -21.66
N ILE A 173 -14.27 -15.90 -22.94
CA ILE A 173 -15.64 -15.78 -23.42
C ILE A 173 -16.35 -17.07 -22.97
N ARG A 174 -17.16 -16.99 -21.91
CA ARG A 174 -18.17 -18.02 -21.65
C ARG A 174 -19.26 -17.82 -22.69
N VAL A 175 -19.12 -18.50 -23.83
CA VAL A 175 -20.26 -18.75 -24.69
C VAL A 175 -21.17 -19.67 -23.90
N LEU A 176 -22.24 -19.11 -23.32
CA LEU A 176 -23.34 -19.90 -22.80
C LEU A 176 -23.99 -20.56 -24.01
N GLY A 177 -23.72 -21.86 -24.20
CA GLY A 177 -24.48 -22.68 -25.13
C GLY A 177 -25.93 -22.71 -24.67
N SER A 178 -26.82 -22.24 -25.54
CA SER A 178 -28.25 -22.48 -25.41
C SER A 178 -28.52 -23.94 -25.72
N ASP A 179 -28.76 -24.74 -24.68
CA ASP A 179 -29.37 -26.06 -24.85
C ASP A 179 -30.84 -25.84 -25.26
N THR A 180 -31.10 -26.02 -26.55
CA THR A 180 -32.44 -26.26 -27.09
C THR A 180 -32.93 -27.64 -26.65
N GLN A 181 -34.06 -27.68 -25.94
CA GLN A 181 -35.02 -28.78 -26.03
C GLN A 181 -36.16 -28.37 -26.95
#